data_AF-A0A2E7LP42-F1
#
_entry.id   AF-A0A2E7LP42-F1
#
_cell.length_a   1.000
_cell.length_b   1.000
_cell.length_c   1.000
_cell.angle_alpha   90.00
_cell.angle_beta   90.00
_cell.angle_gamma   90.00
#
_symmetry.space_group_name_H-M   'P 1'
#
loop_
_entity.id
_entity.type
_entity.pdbx_description
1 polymer ?
#
loop_
_entity_poly.entity_id
_entity_poly.type
_entity_poly.pdbx_seq_one_letter_code
_entity_poly.pdbx_strand_id
1 'polypeptide(L)'
;MNDTTKEILTEMLTESTGKSILDSGDHYGRHWEKNKKLAGDNPVSYFESLPASTLRFSHYRNRVDIEVTHNVFHWLAERLRYSDEMQSAFEKFSEESNEHYLHDMETFAKEMDSDCFTCNTYNGEDLLSQTIQYVSFDSDFYDEKNDIDLRGTYVALQIHNGCDVRGGYTSPKLFEVINEYKYALADNARATIFAPNSLDPNQMTIPETGVIQDNSHYWDTDNGCNFYSEELSVPSLEDFEASEEIKDKGNGFIFIDGDGNGYSPLNGKLLEVI
;
A
#
# COMPACT_ATOMS: atom_id res chain seq x y z
N MET A 1 -0.78 -13.20 13.41
CA MET A 1 0.26 -12.65 12.53
C MET A 1 1.57 -12.77 13.29
N ASN A 2 2.63 -13.34 12.71
CA ASN A 2 3.86 -13.66 13.44
C ASN A 2 4.68 -12.39 13.69
N ASP A 3 5.18 -12.20 14.91
CA ASP A 3 5.96 -11.01 15.30
C ASP A 3 7.21 -10.84 14.41
N THR A 4 7.80 -11.95 13.95
CA THR A 4 8.96 -11.98 13.05
C THR A 4 8.75 -11.24 11.72
N THR A 5 7.59 -11.36 11.08
CA THR A 5 7.35 -10.65 9.81
C THR A 5 7.42 -9.14 10.00
N LYS A 6 6.82 -8.64 11.07
CA LYS A 6 6.80 -7.21 11.38
C LYS A 6 8.20 -6.71 11.71
N GLU A 7 8.95 -7.48 12.49
CA GLU A 7 10.36 -7.18 12.78
C GLU A 7 11.16 -7.02 11.48
N ILE A 8 11.13 -8.00 10.58
CA ILE A 8 11.83 -7.96 9.30
C ILE A 8 11.39 -6.76 8.45
N LEU A 9 10.09 -6.49 8.35
CA LEU A 9 9.59 -5.32 7.60
C LEU A 9 10.11 -4.00 8.20
N THR A 10 10.15 -3.87 9.53
CA THR A 10 10.71 -2.67 10.17
C THR A 10 12.22 -2.55 10.02
N GLU A 11 12.95 -3.66 10.00
CA GLU A 11 14.37 -3.69 9.67
C GLU A 11 14.58 -3.18 8.25
N MET A 12 13.85 -3.70 7.27
CA MET A 12 13.89 -3.22 5.89
C MET A 12 13.58 -1.72 5.83
N LEU A 13 12.51 -1.24 6.47
CA LEU A 13 12.13 0.19 6.44
C LEU A 13 13.15 1.13 7.10
N THR A 14 14.06 0.61 7.93
CA THR A 14 15.09 1.40 8.63
C THR A 14 16.52 1.09 8.16
N GLU A 15 16.67 0.18 7.20
CA GLU A 15 17.95 -0.23 6.64
C GLU A 15 18.62 0.89 5.85
N SER A 16 19.88 1.16 6.20
CA SER A 16 20.69 2.13 5.47
C SER A 16 21.11 1.57 4.11
N THR A 17 20.62 2.19 3.03
CA THR A 17 20.99 1.84 1.65
C THR A 17 22.16 2.69 1.11
N GLY A 18 22.88 3.36 2.01
CA GLY A 18 24.08 4.15 1.70
C GLY A 18 23.78 5.54 1.15
N LYS A 19 24.83 6.20 0.62
CA LYS A 19 24.78 7.52 -0.01
C LYS A 19 25.52 7.47 -1.34
N SER A 20 24.88 7.88 -2.43
CA SER A 20 25.53 8.02 -3.74
C SER A 20 25.84 9.48 -4.03
N ILE A 21 26.95 9.76 -4.70
CA ILE A 21 27.33 11.14 -5.07
C ILE A 21 26.40 11.74 -6.13
N LEU A 22 25.68 10.88 -6.87
CA LEU A 22 24.69 11.27 -7.88
C LEU A 22 23.27 11.31 -7.30
N ASP A 23 23.14 11.10 -5.98
CA ASP A 23 21.88 11.12 -5.26
C ASP A 23 21.44 12.58 -5.06
N SER A 24 20.76 13.14 -6.06
CA SER A 24 20.35 14.55 -6.06
C SER A 24 19.35 14.90 -4.96
N GLY A 25 18.79 13.90 -4.26
CA GLY A 25 17.83 14.08 -3.16
C GLY A 25 18.43 14.16 -1.76
N ASP A 26 19.76 14.23 -1.62
CA ASP A 26 20.46 14.42 -0.33
C ASP A 26 19.92 15.64 0.48
N HIS A 27 19.28 16.59 -0.21
CA HIS A 27 18.65 17.77 0.37
C HIS A 27 17.36 17.49 1.15
N TYR A 28 16.57 16.48 0.76
CA TYR A 28 15.25 16.19 1.35
C TYR A 28 15.29 15.07 2.40
N GLY A 29 16.44 14.40 2.55
CA GLY A 29 16.66 13.31 3.49
C GLY A 29 16.23 11.95 2.94
N ARG A 30 16.92 10.87 3.36
CA ARG A 30 16.60 9.50 2.94
C ARG A 30 15.44 8.93 3.74
N HIS A 31 14.67 8.04 3.11
CA HIS A 31 13.57 7.33 3.77
C HIS A 31 14.06 6.62 5.04
N TRP A 32 15.17 5.89 4.96
CA TRP A 32 15.70 5.19 6.15
C TRP A 32 16.14 6.14 7.28
N GLU A 33 16.71 7.30 6.96
CA GLU A 33 17.13 8.30 7.96
C GLU A 33 15.90 8.85 8.70
N LYS A 34 14.83 9.17 7.95
CA LYS A 34 13.55 9.62 8.48
C LYS A 34 12.88 8.53 9.32
N ASN A 35 12.76 7.33 8.77
CA ASN A 35 12.13 6.18 9.42
C ASN A 35 12.83 5.85 10.73
N LYS A 36 14.17 5.70 10.71
CA LYS A 36 14.96 5.42 11.91
C LYS A 36 14.82 6.50 12.98
N LYS A 37 14.78 7.77 12.59
CA LYS A 37 14.61 8.89 13.52
C LYS A 37 13.23 8.88 14.18
N LEU A 38 12.18 8.61 13.43
CA LEU A 38 10.80 8.63 13.94
C LEU A 38 10.48 7.38 14.76
N ALA A 39 10.99 6.22 14.31
CA ALA A 39 10.75 4.93 14.92
C ALA A 39 11.51 4.74 16.25
N GLY A 40 12.67 5.39 16.41
CA GLY A 40 13.45 5.35 17.64
C GLY A 40 13.89 3.93 18.01
N ASP A 41 13.77 3.60 19.29
CA ASP A 41 14.26 2.31 19.85
C ASP A 41 13.23 1.16 19.72
N ASN A 42 11.99 1.44 19.31
CA ASN A 42 10.94 0.42 19.16
C ASN A 42 10.21 0.59 17.82
N PRO A 43 10.83 0.15 16.72
CA PRO A 43 10.31 0.44 15.40
C PRO A 43 9.01 -0.28 15.09
N VAL A 44 8.82 -1.52 15.54
CA VAL A 44 7.56 -2.27 15.35
C VAL A 44 6.39 -1.50 15.95
N SER A 45 6.49 -1.11 17.22
CA SER A 45 5.41 -0.36 17.88
C SER A 45 5.14 1.00 17.22
N TYR A 46 6.19 1.65 16.70
CA TYR A 46 6.01 2.91 15.97
C TYR A 46 5.20 2.69 14.68
N PHE A 47 5.63 1.77 13.82
CA PHE A 47 4.94 1.54 12.55
C PHE A 47 3.52 1.01 12.73
N GLU A 48 3.27 0.15 13.73
CA GLU A 48 1.92 -0.30 14.08
C GLU A 48 0.99 0.81 14.58
N SER A 49 1.55 1.89 15.12
CA SER A 49 0.77 3.03 15.61
C SER A 49 0.33 3.99 14.50
N LEU A 50 0.90 3.83 13.30
CA LEU A 50 0.53 4.64 12.14
C LEU A 50 -0.82 4.18 11.59
N PRO A 51 -1.58 5.06 10.92
CA PRO A 51 -2.76 4.63 10.18
C PRO A 51 -2.35 3.71 9.02
N ALA A 52 -3.14 2.67 8.76
CA ALA A 52 -2.94 1.76 7.63
C ALA A 52 -3.09 2.47 6.28
N SER A 53 -3.98 3.46 6.22
CA SER A 53 -4.19 4.33 5.07
C SER A 53 -4.53 5.74 5.53
N THR A 54 -4.14 6.75 4.77
CA THR A 54 -4.55 8.14 4.96
C THR A 54 -5.28 8.66 3.73
N LEU A 55 -6.23 9.54 3.96
CA LEU A 55 -6.98 10.24 2.92
C LEU A 55 -6.89 11.74 3.19
N ARG A 56 -6.46 12.50 2.19
CA ARG A 56 -6.43 13.96 2.23
C ARG A 56 -7.09 14.53 1.00
N PHE A 57 -7.78 15.64 1.21
CA PHE A 57 -8.36 16.43 0.15
C PHE A 57 -7.68 17.79 0.10
N SER A 58 -7.37 18.22 -1.10
CA SER A 58 -7.01 19.61 -1.38
C SER A 58 -7.78 20.08 -2.61
N HIS A 59 -7.59 21.34 -3.02
CA HIS A 59 -8.18 21.81 -4.27
C HIS A 59 -7.30 22.82 -4.98
N TYR A 60 -7.42 22.83 -6.31
CA TYR A 60 -6.85 23.86 -7.15
C TYR A 60 -7.89 24.34 -8.16
N ARG A 61 -8.22 25.64 -8.11
CA ARG A 61 -9.24 26.27 -8.96
C ARG A 61 -10.57 25.51 -8.92
N ASN A 62 -11.04 25.19 -7.72
CA ASN A 62 -12.29 24.47 -7.40
C ASN A 62 -12.33 23.00 -7.84
N ARG A 63 -11.26 22.46 -8.42
CA ARG A 63 -11.14 21.02 -8.67
C ARG A 63 -10.59 20.36 -7.43
N VAL A 64 -11.26 19.29 -7.00
CA VAL A 64 -10.78 18.45 -5.91
C VAL A 64 -9.49 17.73 -6.35
N ASP A 65 -8.56 17.63 -5.42
CA ASP A 65 -7.40 16.77 -5.49
C ASP A 65 -7.47 15.79 -4.32
N ILE A 66 -7.36 14.50 -4.62
CA ILE A 66 -7.63 13.40 -3.70
C ILE A 66 -6.34 12.63 -3.53
N GLU A 67 -5.79 12.66 -2.33
CA GLU A 67 -4.55 11.95 -2.00
C GLU A 67 -4.91 10.80 -1.05
N VAL A 68 -4.89 9.58 -1.59
CA VAL A 68 -4.89 8.36 -0.78
C VAL A 68 -3.46 7.87 -0.62
N THR A 69 -3.10 7.41 0.57
CA THR A 69 -1.79 6.79 0.81
C THR A 69 -1.95 5.56 1.70
N HIS A 70 -1.54 4.40 1.21
CA HIS A 70 -1.40 3.17 1.99
C HIS A 70 -0.05 3.14 2.68
N ASN A 71 -0.04 2.92 3.98
CA ASN A 71 1.18 2.70 4.71
C ASN A 71 1.79 1.36 4.31
N VAL A 72 2.98 1.40 3.71
CA VAL A 72 3.66 0.21 3.16
C VAL A 72 3.87 -0.88 4.22
N PHE A 73 4.09 -0.51 5.49
CA PHE A 73 4.25 -1.49 6.57
C PHE A 73 2.97 -2.30 6.79
N HIS A 74 1.82 -1.62 6.97
CA HIS A 74 0.53 -2.29 7.16
C HIS A 74 0.14 -3.09 5.92
N TRP A 75 0.30 -2.47 4.74
CA TRP A 75 -0.08 -3.08 3.47
C TRP A 75 0.69 -4.38 3.19
N LEU A 76 2.00 -4.41 3.46
CA LEU A 76 2.83 -5.62 3.34
C LEU A 76 2.53 -6.63 4.46
N ALA A 77 2.42 -6.18 5.72
CA ALA A 77 2.20 -7.07 6.86
C ALA A 77 0.90 -7.86 6.75
N GLU A 78 -0.14 -7.29 6.15
CA GLU A 78 -1.42 -7.94 5.88
C GLU A 78 -1.36 -9.02 4.79
N ARG A 79 -0.37 -8.96 3.90
CA ARG A 79 -0.27 -9.80 2.69
C ARG A 79 0.83 -10.85 2.77
N LEU A 80 1.87 -10.58 3.56
CA LEU A 80 3.12 -11.35 3.52
C LEU A 80 3.42 -12.02 4.87
N ARG A 81 4.05 -13.19 4.80
CA ARG A 81 4.66 -13.90 5.93
C ARG A 81 6.13 -14.13 5.62
N TYR A 82 7.03 -13.69 6.49
CA TYR A 82 8.46 -13.94 6.28
C TYR A 82 8.76 -15.44 6.21
N SER A 83 9.61 -15.86 5.28
CA SER A 83 10.02 -17.25 5.09
C SER A 83 11.53 -17.38 5.28
N ASP A 84 11.93 -17.95 6.42
CA ASP A 84 13.34 -18.24 6.74
C ASP A 84 13.94 -19.23 5.74
N GLU A 85 13.16 -20.23 5.34
CA GLU A 85 13.59 -21.31 4.45
C GLU A 85 13.85 -20.79 3.03
N MET A 86 12.92 -20.00 2.48
CA MET A 86 13.08 -19.40 1.16
C MET A 86 14.17 -18.31 1.17
N GLN A 87 14.29 -17.54 2.25
CA GLN A 87 15.39 -16.60 2.42
C GLN A 87 16.74 -17.32 2.35
N SER A 88 16.90 -18.42 3.10
CA SER A 88 18.15 -19.18 3.14
C SER A 88 18.52 -19.76 1.77
N ALA A 89 17.53 -20.22 1.01
CA ALA A 89 17.73 -20.69 -0.36
C ALA A 89 18.22 -19.56 -1.29
N PHE A 90 17.59 -18.38 -1.20
CA PHE A 90 17.98 -17.21 -1.98
C PHE A 90 19.38 -16.68 -1.62
N GLU A 91 19.71 -16.60 -0.33
CA GLU A 91 21.04 -16.14 0.12
C GLU A 91 22.15 -17.02 -0.43
N LYS A 92 21.97 -18.34 -0.36
CA LYS A 92 22.93 -19.29 -0.94
C LYS A 92 23.08 -19.12 -2.46
N PHE A 93 21.99 -18.86 -3.17
CA PHE A 93 22.02 -18.57 -4.60
C PHE A 93 22.80 -17.27 -4.89
N SER A 94 22.51 -16.21 -4.14
CA SER A 94 23.13 -14.89 -4.34
C SER A 94 24.61 -14.85 -3.95
N GLU A 95 25.06 -15.64 -2.97
CA GLU A 95 26.49 -15.78 -2.61
C GLU A 95 27.37 -16.26 -3.77
N GLU A 96 26.81 -17.04 -4.69
CA GLU A 96 27.52 -17.54 -5.88
C GLU A 96 27.45 -16.55 -7.07
N SER A 97 26.63 -15.50 -6.96
CA SER A 97 26.42 -14.48 -7.98
C SER A 97 27.39 -13.30 -7.86
N ASN A 98 27.67 -12.64 -8.99
CA ASN A 98 28.36 -11.34 -9.02
C ASN A 98 27.46 -10.25 -9.62
N GLU A 99 26.17 -10.51 -9.71
CA GLU A 99 25.18 -9.60 -10.27
C GLU A 99 24.55 -8.73 -9.17
N HIS A 100 23.65 -7.84 -9.58
CA HIS A 100 22.93 -6.97 -8.65
C HIS A 100 21.65 -7.66 -8.17
N TYR A 101 21.18 -7.30 -6.96
CA TYR A 101 20.09 -8.01 -6.28
C TYR A 101 18.83 -8.25 -7.11
N LEU A 102 18.37 -7.27 -7.91
CA LEU A 102 17.19 -7.48 -8.75
C LEU A 102 17.41 -8.62 -9.76
N HIS A 103 18.59 -8.69 -10.38
CA HIS A 103 18.91 -9.75 -11.32
C HIS A 103 18.93 -11.12 -10.63
N ASP A 104 19.47 -11.18 -9.42
CA ASP A 104 19.46 -12.41 -8.62
C ASP A 104 18.04 -12.82 -8.26
N MET A 105 17.19 -11.88 -7.83
CA MET A 105 15.78 -12.13 -7.52
C MET A 105 15.04 -12.70 -8.72
N GLU A 106 15.21 -12.10 -9.90
CA GLU A 106 14.58 -12.57 -11.14
C GLU A 106 15.08 -13.94 -11.57
N THR A 107 16.39 -14.18 -11.45
CA THR A 107 16.99 -15.45 -11.90
C THR A 107 16.58 -16.58 -10.96
N PHE A 108 16.65 -16.35 -9.65
CA PHE A 108 16.18 -17.29 -8.64
C PHE A 108 14.69 -17.62 -8.81
N ALA A 109 13.84 -16.60 -9.00
CA ALA A 109 12.41 -16.80 -9.24
C ALA A 109 12.14 -17.63 -10.51
N LYS A 110 12.88 -17.38 -11.61
CA LYS A 110 12.73 -18.12 -12.87
C LYS A 110 13.14 -19.59 -12.77
N GLU A 111 14.04 -19.94 -11.85
CA GLU A 111 14.39 -21.34 -11.58
C GLU A 111 13.24 -22.11 -10.91
N MET A 112 12.39 -21.41 -10.15
CA MET A 112 11.21 -21.98 -9.48
C MET A 112 9.96 -21.94 -10.35
N ASP A 113 9.74 -20.82 -11.05
CA ASP A 113 8.57 -20.56 -11.87
C ASP A 113 8.91 -19.66 -13.05
N SER A 114 8.78 -20.22 -14.25
CA SER A 114 9.07 -19.51 -15.50
C SER A 114 8.11 -18.36 -15.80
N ASP A 115 6.96 -18.29 -15.11
CA ASP A 115 5.94 -17.24 -15.21
C ASP A 115 5.99 -16.27 -14.01
N CYS A 116 7.19 -16.04 -13.47
CA CYS A 116 7.41 -15.06 -12.42
C CYS A 116 7.06 -13.62 -12.88
N PHE A 117 6.66 -12.78 -11.94
CA PHE A 117 6.24 -11.40 -12.18
C PHE A 117 7.15 -10.40 -11.47
N THR A 118 7.86 -9.56 -12.22
CA THR A 118 8.67 -8.45 -11.68
C THR A 118 7.88 -7.15 -11.70
N CYS A 119 7.91 -6.41 -10.59
CA CYS A 119 7.32 -5.09 -10.49
C CYS A 119 8.24 -4.10 -9.77
N ASN A 120 8.19 -2.85 -10.21
CA ASN A 120 8.66 -1.72 -9.44
C ASN A 120 7.55 -0.68 -9.43
N THR A 121 7.02 -0.39 -8.25
CA THR A 121 5.84 0.46 -8.05
C THR A 121 6.04 1.88 -8.56
N TYR A 122 7.28 2.37 -8.64
CA TYR A 122 7.61 3.66 -9.27
C TYR A 122 7.22 3.75 -10.75
N ASN A 123 7.17 2.61 -11.47
CA ASN A 123 6.90 2.60 -12.91
C ASN A 123 5.40 2.71 -13.25
N GLY A 124 4.52 2.70 -12.24
CA GLY A 124 3.08 2.78 -12.42
C GLY A 124 2.46 3.80 -11.47
N GLU A 125 1.14 3.90 -11.52
CA GLU A 125 0.39 4.54 -10.46
C GLU A 125 0.49 3.68 -9.20
N ASP A 126 0.64 4.33 -8.05
CA ASP A 126 0.89 3.69 -6.78
C ASP A 126 0.36 4.56 -5.65
N LEU A 127 -0.32 3.94 -4.69
CA LEU A 127 -0.81 4.60 -3.49
C LEU A 127 0.08 4.29 -2.27
N LEU A 128 1.16 3.51 -2.40
CA LEU A 128 2.02 3.19 -1.26
C LEU A 128 2.80 4.41 -0.76
N SER A 129 2.98 4.49 0.56
CA SER A 129 3.75 5.54 1.23
C SER A 129 5.25 5.53 0.91
N GLN A 130 5.73 4.46 0.27
CA GLN A 130 7.12 4.26 -0.11
C GLN A 130 7.21 3.24 -1.25
N THR A 131 8.06 3.52 -2.23
CA THR A 131 8.28 2.63 -3.38
C THR A 131 8.86 1.28 -2.94
N ILE A 132 8.29 0.22 -3.51
CA ILE A 132 8.81 -1.15 -3.42
C ILE A 132 9.16 -1.71 -4.81
N GLN A 133 10.11 -2.65 -4.82
CA GLN A 133 10.49 -3.46 -5.96
C GLN A 133 10.41 -4.93 -5.56
N TYR A 134 9.80 -5.76 -6.39
CA TYR A 134 9.61 -7.17 -6.05
C TYR A 134 9.55 -8.08 -7.26
N VAL A 135 9.78 -9.37 -7.00
CA VAL A 135 9.54 -10.48 -7.93
C VAL A 135 8.63 -11.49 -7.24
N SER A 136 7.43 -11.69 -7.76
CA SER A 136 6.47 -12.70 -7.31
C SER A 136 6.60 -13.98 -8.14
N PHE A 137 6.51 -15.14 -7.51
CA PHE A 137 6.65 -16.43 -8.20
C PHE A 137 5.97 -17.55 -7.40
N ASP A 138 5.54 -18.60 -8.09
CA ASP A 138 5.11 -19.83 -7.43
C ASP A 138 6.29 -20.80 -7.29
N SER A 139 6.21 -21.72 -6.35
CA SER A 139 7.17 -22.81 -6.21
C SER A 139 6.41 -24.09 -5.93
N ASP A 140 6.75 -25.15 -6.67
CA ASP A 140 6.31 -26.52 -6.42
C ASP A 140 7.43 -27.37 -5.76
N PHE A 141 8.52 -26.72 -5.35
CA PHE A 141 9.72 -27.40 -4.89
C PHE A 141 9.59 -27.91 -3.44
N TYR A 142 9.99 -29.16 -3.23
CA TYR A 142 10.11 -29.79 -1.92
C TYR A 142 11.48 -30.46 -1.81
N ASP A 143 12.28 -30.08 -0.82
CA ASP A 143 13.59 -30.68 -0.57
C ASP A 143 13.42 -31.96 0.28
N GLU A 144 13.23 -33.09 -0.40
CA GLU A 144 13.11 -34.41 0.25
C GLU A 144 14.29 -34.76 1.16
N LYS A 145 15.49 -34.22 0.87
CA LYS A 145 16.71 -34.58 1.61
C LYS A 145 16.76 -33.88 2.97
N ASN A 146 16.27 -32.66 3.05
CA ASN A 146 16.29 -31.86 4.28
C ASN A 146 14.91 -31.72 4.93
N ASP A 147 13.86 -32.30 4.34
CA ASP A 147 12.46 -32.20 4.79
C ASP A 147 11.99 -30.74 4.85
N ILE A 148 12.33 -29.96 3.81
CA ILE A 148 11.97 -28.54 3.70
C ILE A 148 10.90 -28.39 2.62
N ASP A 149 9.74 -27.85 3.02
CA ASP A 149 8.65 -27.55 2.11
C ASP A 149 8.73 -26.10 1.62
N LEU A 150 9.10 -25.92 0.36
CA LEU A 150 9.16 -24.62 -0.31
C LEU A 150 8.03 -24.47 -1.33
N ARG A 151 6.94 -25.23 -1.18
CA ARG A 151 5.76 -25.06 -2.02
C ARG A 151 4.96 -23.84 -1.60
N GLY A 152 4.34 -23.17 -2.56
CA GLY A 152 3.49 -22.00 -2.32
C GLY A 152 3.86 -20.81 -3.20
N THR A 153 3.27 -19.66 -2.90
CA THR A 153 3.52 -18.40 -3.60
C THR A 153 4.43 -17.51 -2.78
N TYR A 154 5.48 -16.98 -3.40
CA TYR A 154 6.51 -16.19 -2.75
C TYR A 154 6.73 -14.85 -3.43
N VAL A 155 7.31 -13.93 -2.67
CA VAL A 155 7.76 -12.63 -3.12
C VAL A 155 9.18 -12.39 -2.61
N ALA A 156 10.11 -12.15 -3.52
CA ALA A 156 11.37 -11.49 -3.20
C ALA A 156 11.13 -9.98 -3.22
N LEU A 157 11.38 -9.30 -2.10
CA LEU A 157 10.99 -7.90 -1.89
C LEU A 157 12.21 -7.03 -1.55
N GLN A 158 12.25 -5.83 -2.13
CA GLN A 158 13.11 -4.74 -1.71
C GLN A 158 12.29 -3.46 -1.50
N ILE A 159 12.69 -2.64 -0.52
CA ILE A 159 12.05 -1.34 -0.25
C ILE A 159 13.02 -0.23 -0.66
N HIS A 160 12.53 0.81 -1.35
CA HIS A 160 13.33 1.96 -1.72
C HIS A 160 13.56 2.88 -0.52
N ASN A 161 14.76 2.82 0.06
CA ASN A 161 15.14 3.61 1.23
C ASN A 161 16.02 4.83 0.89
N GLY A 162 16.45 4.95 -0.36
CA GLY A 162 17.35 6.00 -0.85
C GLY A 162 16.62 7.29 -1.25
N CYS A 163 17.29 8.12 -2.05
CA CYS A 163 16.66 9.31 -2.64
C CYS A 163 16.54 9.24 -4.18
N ASP A 164 17.18 8.26 -4.83
CA ASP A 164 17.11 8.01 -6.27
C ASP A 164 16.60 6.60 -6.54
N VAL A 165 15.50 6.45 -7.27
CA VAL A 165 14.82 5.18 -7.53
C VAL A 165 15.61 4.21 -8.42
N ARG A 166 16.72 4.66 -9.03
CA ARG A 166 17.65 3.82 -9.79
C ARG A 166 18.63 3.05 -8.89
N GLY A 167 18.59 3.30 -7.59
CA GLY A 167 19.36 2.60 -6.56
C GLY A 167 18.68 2.74 -5.20
N GLY A 168 19.41 2.51 -4.11
CA GLY A 168 18.90 2.79 -2.77
C GLY A 168 17.82 1.84 -2.27
N TYR A 169 17.68 0.65 -2.87
CA TYR A 169 16.85 -0.43 -2.36
C TYR A 169 17.57 -1.23 -1.28
N THR A 170 16.81 -1.77 -0.33
CA THR A 170 17.32 -2.68 0.71
C THR A 170 17.89 -3.96 0.13
N SER A 171 18.64 -4.73 0.92
CA SER A 171 18.86 -6.14 0.62
C SER A 171 17.50 -6.88 0.48
N PRO A 172 17.37 -7.85 -0.46
CA PRO A 172 16.12 -8.56 -0.64
C PRO A 172 15.75 -9.41 0.57
N LYS A 173 14.44 -9.45 0.86
CA LYS A 173 13.86 -10.39 1.83
C LYS A 173 12.76 -11.21 1.16
N LEU A 174 12.71 -12.49 1.50
CA LEU A 174 11.76 -13.46 0.93
C LEU A 174 10.57 -13.66 1.86
N PHE A 175 9.39 -13.57 1.27
CA PHE A 175 8.12 -13.74 1.97
C PHE A 175 7.24 -14.72 1.21
N GLU A 176 6.45 -15.49 1.94
CA GLU A 176 5.31 -16.22 1.43
C GLU A 176 4.07 -15.31 1.40
N VAL A 177 3.24 -15.46 0.37
CA VAL A 177 2.01 -14.69 0.22
C VAL A 177 0.87 -15.41 0.95
N ILE A 178 0.21 -14.72 1.88
CA ILE A 178 -0.79 -15.31 2.80
C ILE A 178 -2.00 -15.91 2.07
N ASN A 179 -2.42 -15.34 0.93
CA ASN A 179 -3.59 -15.79 0.17
C ASN A 179 -3.23 -16.63 -1.08
N GLU A 180 -1.97 -17.05 -1.22
CA GLU A 180 -1.48 -17.86 -2.35
C GLU A 180 -1.83 -17.28 -3.74
N TYR A 181 -1.90 -15.94 -3.83
CA TYR A 181 -2.17 -15.25 -5.09
C TYR A 181 -0.92 -14.51 -5.58
N LYS A 182 -0.31 -14.98 -6.68
CA LYS A 182 0.94 -14.42 -7.26
C LYS A 182 0.91 -12.89 -7.47
N TYR A 183 -0.26 -12.35 -7.79
CA TYR A 183 -0.45 -10.90 -8.03
C TYR A 183 -1.00 -10.15 -6.80
N ALA A 184 -0.87 -10.70 -5.58
CA ALA A 184 -1.40 -10.10 -4.35
C ALA A 184 -0.84 -8.71 -4.03
N LEU A 185 0.26 -8.30 -4.66
CA LEU A 185 0.86 -6.98 -4.52
C LEU A 185 0.56 -6.02 -5.68
N ALA A 186 -0.14 -6.48 -6.72
CA ALA A 186 -0.42 -5.68 -7.92
C ALA A 186 -1.66 -4.77 -7.77
N ASP A 187 -2.31 -4.79 -6.61
CA ASP A 187 -3.43 -3.93 -6.25
C ASP A 187 -2.98 -2.65 -5.50
N ASN A 188 -1.69 -2.30 -5.60
CA ASN A 188 -1.07 -1.16 -4.91
C ASN A 188 -1.64 0.22 -5.30
N ALA A 189 -2.41 0.30 -6.38
CA ALA A 189 -3.13 1.52 -6.81
C ALA A 189 -4.63 1.49 -6.48
N ARG A 190 -5.11 0.48 -5.75
CA ARG A 190 -6.53 0.33 -5.42
C ARG A 190 -6.87 0.91 -4.07
N ALA A 191 -7.97 1.64 -4.00
CA ALA A 191 -8.54 2.10 -2.73
C ALA A 191 -10.05 2.29 -2.86
N THR A 192 -10.74 2.22 -1.72
CA THR A 192 -12.15 2.56 -1.62
C THR A 192 -12.31 3.73 -0.65
N ILE A 193 -12.96 4.80 -1.10
CA ILE A 193 -13.39 5.91 -0.26
C ILE A 193 -14.86 5.69 0.10
N PHE A 194 -15.18 5.76 1.37
CA PHE A 194 -16.49 5.49 1.93
C PHE A 194 -17.04 6.72 2.66
N ALA A 195 -18.31 7.04 2.40
CA ALA A 195 -19.12 7.94 3.19
C ALA A 195 -20.10 7.12 4.04
N PRO A 196 -20.03 7.16 5.38
CA PRO A 196 -20.96 6.42 6.22
C PRO A 196 -22.38 6.96 6.13
N ASN A 197 -23.35 6.15 6.55
CA ASN A 197 -24.75 6.54 6.66
C ASN A 197 -24.91 7.75 7.60
N SER A 198 -25.80 8.66 7.23
CA SER A 198 -26.11 9.88 7.97
C SER A 198 -27.52 9.94 8.52
N LEU A 199 -28.39 9.01 8.12
CA LEU A 199 -29.78 8.96 8.57
C LEU A 199 -29.88 8.61 10.05
N ASP A 200 -30.85 9.20 10.74
CA ASP A 200 -31.19 8.79 12.10
C ASP A 200 -31.65 7.32 12.06
N PRO A 201 -31.21 6.45 12.99
CA PRO A 201 -31.70 5.08 13.08
C PRO A 201 -33.22 4.92 13.06
N ASN A 202 -33.96 5.89 13.61
CA ASN A 202 -35.41 5.93 13.60
C ASN A 202 -36.01 6.31 12.23
N GLN A 203 -35.22 6.94 11.37
CA GLN A 203 -35.54 7.25 9.97
C GLN A 203 -35.11 6.15 9.01
N MET A 204 -34.26 5.22 9.47
CA MET A 204 -33.81 4.10 8.64
C MET A 204 -34.97 3.17 8.31
N THR A 205 -35.90 2.87 9.21
CA THR A 205 -36.99 1.94 8.88
C THR A 205 -38.22 2.69 8.36
N ILE A 206 -38.61 2.43 7.10
CA ILE A 206 -39.91 2.85 6.58
C ILE A 206 -40.98 2.01 7.31
N PRO A 207 -41.79 2.58 8.22
CA PRO A 207 -42.66 1.80 9.10
C PRO A 207 -43.65 0.89 8.38
N GLU A 208 -44.07 1.29 7.17
CA GLU A 208 -45.06 0.59 6.38
C GLU A 208 -44.50 -0.61 5.59
N THR A 209 -43.21 -0.59 5.24
CA THR A 209 -42.57 -1.61 4.40
C THR A 209 -41.48 -2.40 5.13
N GLY A 210 -41.01 -1.91 6.27
CA GLY A 210 -39.87 -2.47 7.01
C GLY A 210 -38.52 -2.29 6.29
N VAL A 211 -38.48 -1.55 5.19
CA VAL A 211 -37.25 -1.29 4.42
C VAL A 211 -36.33 -0.38 5.23
N ILE A 212 -35.06 -0.77 5.33
CA ILE A 212 -34.00 0.03 5.93
C ILE A 212 -33.42 0.95 4.86
N GLN A 213 -33.46 2.25 5.08
CA GLN A 213 -32.81 3.28 4.28
C GLN A 213 -31.35 3.40 4.72
N ASP A 214 -30.47 3.41 3.74
CA ASP A 214 -29.04 3.64 3.88
C ASP A 214 -28.64 4.66 2.82
N ASN A 215 -27.93 5.71 3.24
CA ASN A 215 -27.34 6.69 2.34
C ASN A 215 -25.82 6.74 2.45
N SER A 216 -25.23 5.61 2.86
CA SER A 216 -23.81 5.38 2.67
C SER A 216 -23.48 5.27 1.19
N HIS A 217 -22.26 5.69 0.84
CA HIS A 217 -21.78 5.67 -0.55
C HIS A 217 -20.32 5.31 -0.57
N TYR A 218 -19.88 4.70 -1.66
CA TYR A 218 -18.48 4.39 -1.88
C TYR A 218 -18.05 4.80 -3.29
N TRP A 219 -16.76 5.12 -3.39
CA TRP A 219 -16.05 5.39 -4.62
C TRP A 219 -14.80 4.55 -4.64
N ASP A 220 -14.62 3.76 -5.69
CA ASP A 220 -13.49 2.90 -5.88
C ASP A 220 -12.51 3.52 -6.86
N THR A 221 -11.23 3.21 -6.67
CA THR A 221 -10.21 3.44 -7.68
C THR A 221 -9.44 2.15 -7.93
N ASP A 222 -9.09 1.92 -9.19
CA ASP A 222 -8.21 0.85 -9.62
C ASP A 222 -6.85 1.36 -10.14
N ASN A 223 -6.69 2.68 -10.17
CA ASN A 223 -5.56 3.39 -10.78
C ASN A 223 -5.04 4.55 -9.93
N GLY A 224 -5.54 4.69 -8.70
CA GLY A 224 -5.13 5.74 -7.75
C GLY A 224 -5.58 7.16 -8.07
N CYS A 225 -6.15 7.43 -9.26
CA CYS A 225 -6.43 8.78 -9.73
C CYS A 225 -7.92 9.07 -9.97
N ASN A 226 -8.70 8.07 -10.40
CA ASN A 226 -10.12 8.22 -10.72
C ASN A 226 -10.95 7.45 -9.71
N PHE A 227 -11.90 8.11 -9.06
CA PHE A 227 -12.70 7.56 -7.97
C PHE A 227 -14.16 7.48 -8.42
N TYR A 228 -14.54 6.34 -8.98
CA TYR A 228 -15.86 6.12 -9.57
C TYR A 228 -16.79 5.42 -8.57
N SER A 229 -18.09 5.69 -8.66
CA SER A 229 -19.10 4.92 -7.92
C SER A 229 -19.66 3.80 -8.80
N GLU A 230 -20.00 2.66 -8.21
CA GLU A 230 -20.77 1.62 -8.89
C GLU A 230 -22.26 2.01 -9.05
N GLU A 231 -22.72 3.01 -8.28
CA GLU A 231 -24.07 3.54 -8.41
C GLU A 231 -24.16 4.47 -9.64
N LEU A 232 -24.92 4.06 -10.67
CA LEU A 232 -25.08 4.83 -11.92
C LEU A 232 -25.58 6.28 -11.74
N SER A 233 -26.18 6.60 -10.59
CA SER A 233 -26.67 7.94 -10.26
C SER A 233 -25.68 8.80 -9.49
N VAL A 234 -24.56 8.23 -9.03
CA VAL A 234 -23.53 8.93 -8.25
C VAL A 234 -22.36 9.26 -9.19
N PRO A 235 -22.07 10.56 -9.42
CA PRO A 235 -20.89 10.98 -10.17
C PRO A 235 -19.60 10.48 -9.51
N SER A 236 -18.52 10.43 -10.30
CA SER A 236 -17.18 10.21 -9.75
C SER A 236 -16.82 11.32 -8.77
N LEU A 237 -15.96 11.03 -7.80
CA LEU A 237 -15.63 11.98 -6.74
C LEU A 237 -14.93 13.23 -7.31
N GLU A 238 -14.11 13.05 -8.35
CA GLU A 238 -13.44 14.12 -9.10
C GLU A 238 -14.38 15.05 -9.89
N ASP A 239 -15.64 14.64 -10.13
CA ASP A 239 -16.62 15.46 -10.86
C ASP A 239 -17.27 16.53 -9.97
N PHE A 240 -17.14 16.41 -8.65
CA PHE A 240 -17.67 17.40 -7.71
C PHE A 240 -16.72 18.59 -7.56
N GLU A 241 -17.30 19.78 -7.41
CA GLU A 241 -16.54 20.97 -7.04
C GLU A 241 -16.15 20.91 -5.55
N ALA A 242 -14.95 21.39 -5.24
CA ALA A 242 -14.48 21.54 -3.87
C ALA A 242 -14.93 22.89 -3.27
N SER A 243 -15.24 22.91 -1.97
CA SER A 243 -15.55 24.12 -1.22
C SER A 243 -14.96 24.09 0.20
N GLU A 244 -14.63 25.24 0.74
CA GLU A 244 -14.20 25.42 2.15
C GLU A 244 -15.32 26.06 2.99
N GLU A 245 -16.50 26.28 2.43
CA GLU A 245 -17.63 26.90 3.11
C GLU A 245 -18.50 25.82 3.79
N ILE A 246 -18.64 25.89 5.12
CA ILE A 246 -19.37 24.87 5.90
C ILE A 246 -20.82 24.64 5.43
N LYS A 247 -21.45 25.65 4.85
CA LYS A 247 -22.83 25.58 4.32
C LYS A 247 -22.94 24.63 3.11
N ASP A 248 -21.83 24.35 2.43
CA ASP A 248 -21.80 23.53 1.22
C ASP A 248 -21.67 22.03 1.54
N LYS A 249 -21.37 21.70 2.80
CA LYS A 249 -21.26 20.33 3.32
C LYS A 249 -22.56 19.53 3.12
N GLY A 250 -22.49 18.48 2.31
CA GLY A 250 -23.65 17.64 1.96
C GLY A 250 -24.62 18.28 0.97
N ASN A 251 -24.23 19.36 0.30
CA ASN A 251 -25.06 20.10 -0.64
C ASN A 251 -24.48 20.12 -2.07
N GLY A 252 -23.90 19.00 -2.50
CA GLY A 252 -23.34 18.83 -3.85
C GLY A 252 -21.92 19.32 -4.04
N PHE A 253 -21.21 19.64 -2.97
CA PHE A 253 -19.78 20.01 -2.97
C PHE A 253 -18.99 19.09 -2.05
N ILE A 254 -17.74 18.80 -2.42
CA ILE A 254 -16.80 18.23 -1.48
C ILE A 254 -16.36 19.36 -0.56
N PHE A 255 -16.91 19.37 0.65
CA PHE A 255 -16.47 20.31 1.67
C PHE A 255 -15.13 19.82 2.23
N ILE A 256 -14.11 20.69 2.22
CA ILE A 256 -12.78 20.40 2.75
C ILE A 256 -12.56 21.28 3.99
N ASP A 257 -12.26 20.66 5.12
CA ASP A 257 -11.95 21.42 6.34
C ASP A 257 -10.48 21.89 6.40
N GLY A 258 -10.15 22.68 7.43
CA GLY A 258 -8.81 23.25 7.59
C GLY A 258 -7.69 22.23 7.83
N ASP A 259 -8.02 20.97 8.12
CA ASP A 259 -7.06 19.88 8.32
C ASP A 259 -6.88 19.02 7.05
N GLY A 260 -7.62 19.36 5.98
CA GLY A 260 -7.62 18.63 4.70
C GLY A 260 -8.54 17.42 4.70
N ASN A 261 -9.50 17.32 5.62
CA ASN A 261 -10.50 16.25 5.58
C ASN A 261 -11.63 16.62 4.62
N GLY A 262 -12.01 15.68 3.75
CA GLY A 262 -13.12 15.83 2.82
C GLY A 262 -14.41 15.27 3.40
N TYR A 263 -15.52 15.93 3.08
CA TYR A 263 -16.85 15.49 3.47
C TYR A 263 -17.70 15.25 2.23
N SER A 264 -18.48 14.17 2.28
CA SER A 264 -19.31 13.69 1.18
C SER A 264 -20.22 14.79 0.63
N PRO A 265 -20.24 14.98 -0.70
CA PRO A 265 -21.13 15.93 -1.34
C PRO A 265 -22.60 15.53 -1.24
N LEU A 266 -22.88 14.25 -0.95
CA LEU A 266 -24.23 13.69 -0.94
C LEU A 266 -24.90 13.78 0.43
N ASN A 267 -24.13 13.54 1.50
CA ASN A 267 -24.70 13.41 2.85
C ASN A 267 -23.91 14.16 3.94
N GLY A 268 -22.82 14.83 3.57
CA GLY A 268 -22.02 15.66 4.47
C GLY A 268 -21.22 14.86 5.52
N LYS A 269 -21.12 13.54 5.42
CA LYS A 269 -20.29 12.74 6.32
C LYS A 269 -18.82 12.80 5.94
N LEU A 270 -17.97 12.59 6.93
CA LEU A 270 -16.53 12.49 6.72
C LEU A 270 -16.26 11.34 5.74
N LEU A 271 -15.44 11.60 4.73
CA LEU A 271 -14.97 10.57 3.81
C LEU A 271 -13.81 9.83 4.46
N GLU A 272 -13.86 8.50 4.41
CA GLU A 272 -12.88 7.61 5.03
C GLU A 272 -12.33 6.67 3.95
N VAL A 273 -11.06 6.28 4.04
CA VAL A 273 -10.51 5.19 3.23
C VAL A 273 -10.68 3.89 4.00
N ILE A 274 -11.17 2.85 3.32
CA ILE A 274 -11.41 1.51 3.89
C ILE A 274 -10.62 0.42 3.18
#